data_AF-A0A9D1YG62-F1
#
_entry.id   AF-A0A9D1YG62-F1
#
_cell.length_a   1.000
_cell.length_b   1.000
_cell.length_c   1.000
_cell.angle_alpha   90.00
_cell.angle_beta   90.00
_cell.angle_gamma   90.00
#
_symmetry.space_group_name_H-M   'P 1'
#
loop_
_entity.id
_entity.type
_entity.pdbx_description
1 polymer ?
#
loop_
_entity_poly.entity_id
_entity_poly.type
_entity_poly.pdbx_seq_one_letter_code
_entity_poly.pdbx_strand_id
1 'polypeptide(L)' 'MANFCRDCRWFWEDRRATDYRRDGYYFCRKKGCFFSRNYRIGEGTRIARDQAACAAFEKREGSD' A
#
# COMPACT_ATOMS: atom_id res chain seq x y z
N MET A 1 19.01 5.02 1.94
CA MET A 1 17.98 4.02 2.31
C MET A 1 16.91 3.99 1.23
N ALA A 2 16.50 2.81 0.76
CA ALA A 2 15.33 2.72 -0.11
C ALA A 2 14.06 2.78 0.76
N ASN A 3 13.23 3.78 0.53
CA ASN A 3 11.92 3.89 1.19
C ASN A 3 10.94 2.96 0.47
N PHE A 4 10.19 2.14 1.20
CA PHE A 4 9.15 1.30 0.62
C PHE A 4 7.76 1.89 0.88
N CYS A 5 6.80 1.50 0.05
CA CYS A 5 5.42 1.94 0.23
C CYS A 5 4.86 1.55 1.61
N ARG A 6 5.29 0.43 2.21
CA ARG A 6 4.87 -0.01 3.56
C ARG A 6 5.25 0.95 4.69
N ASP A 7 6.31 1.74 4.49
CA ASP A 7 6.83 2.70 5.49
C ASP A 7 6.12 4.07 5.37
N CYS A 8 5.21 4.20 4.41
CA CYS A 8 4.45 5.41 4.15
C CYS A 8 3.28 5.53 5.13
N ARG A 9 3.03 6.73 5.65
CA ARG A 9 1.82 7.08 6.42
C ARG A 9 0.52 6.80 5.64
N TRP A 10 0.58 6.93 4.32
CA TRP A 10 -0.53 6.73 3.42
C TRP A 10 -0.72 5.27 2.99
N PHE A 11 0.15 4.37 3.45
CA PHE A 11 -0.01 2.93 3.26
C PHE A 11 -1.29 2.46 3.95
N TRP A 12 -2.10 1.72 3.22
CA TRP A 12 -3.27 1.05 3.76
C TRP A 12 -3.23 -0.42 3.42
N GLU A 13 -3.38 -1.23 4.45
CA GLU A 13 -3.36 -2.68 4.36
C GLU A 13 -4.77 -3.21 4.64
N ASP A 14 -5.37 -3.82 3.62
CA ASP A 14 -6.64 -4.53 3.73
C ASP A 14 -6.35 -6.02 3.95
N ARG A 15 -6.13 -6.38 5.22
CA ARG A 15 -6.02 -7.79 5.67
C ARG A 15 -7.42 -8.38 5.83
N ARG A 16 -8.09 -8.71 4.73
CA ARG A 16 -9.29 -9.58 4.76
C ARG A 16 -8.93 -11.04 4.53
N ALA A 17 -7.81 -11.46 5.11
CA ALA A 17 -7.35 -12.83 5.07
C ALA A 17 -8.33 -13.68 5.89
N THR A 18 -9.05 -14.56 5.22
CA THR A 18 -9.67 -15.75 5.81
C THR A 18 -8.75 -16.94 5.56
N ASP A 19 -8.96 -18.07 6.24
CA ASP A 19 -8.13 -19.29 6.10
C ASP A 19 -7.90 -19.74 4.64
N TYR A 20 -8.75 -19.30 3.72
CA TYR A 20 -8.75 -19.64 2.29
C TYR A 20 -8.24 -18.52 1.35
N ARG A 21 -7.96 -17.30 1.83
CA ARG A 21 -7.45 -16.19 0.99
C ARG A 21 -6.13 -15.66 1.54
N ARG A 22 -5.02 -16.09 0.93
CA ARG A 22 -3.66 -15.91 1.46
C ARG A 22 -2.98 -14.57 1.16
N ASP A 23 -3.53 -13.70 0.31
CA ASP A 23 -2.87 -12.43 -0.05
C ASP A 23 -3.58 -11.21 0.53
N GLY A 24 -2.84 -10.45 1.35
CA GLY A 24 -3.22 -9.12 1.79
C GLY A 24 -3.23 -8.13 0.62
N TYR A 25 -4.23 -7.26 0.57
CA TYR A 25 -4.32 -6.23 -0.46
C TYR A 25 -3.75 -4.92 0.10
N TYR A 26 -2.84 -4.28 -0.64
CA TYR A 26 -2.19 -3.04 -0.21
C TYR A 26 -2.55 -1.88 -1.14
N PHE A 27 -2.78 -0.72 -0.53
CA PHE A 27 -3.23 0.48 -1.23
C PHE A 27 -2.51 1.73 -0.72
N CYS A 28 -2.39 2.74 -1.59
CA CYS A 28 -1.91 4.06 -1.23
C CYS A 28 -3.08 5.04 -1.20
N ARG A 29 -3.43 5.55 -0.01
CA ARG A 29 -4.54 6.50 0.18
C ARG A 29 -4.33 7.85 -0.49
N LYS A 30 -3.08 8.20 -0.81
CA LYS A 30 -2.72 9.46 -1.45
C LYS A 30 -2.93 9.43 -2.98
N LYS A 31 -2.89 8.25 -3.60
CA LYS A 31 -3.05 8.11 -5.06
C LYS A 31 -4.49 8.33 -5.54
N GLY A 32 -5.49 8.23 -4.65
CA GLY A 32 -6.89 8.44 -5.00
C GLY A 32 -7.85 7.98 -3.92
N CYS A 33 -9.13 8.34 -4.08
CA CYS A 33 -10.19 8.07 -3.11
C CYS A 33 -10.85 6.69 -3.26
N PHE A 34 -10.56 5.96 -4.35
CA PHE A 34 -11.19 4.67 -4.66
C PHE A 34 -10.19 3.52 -4.53
N PHE A 35 -10.57 2.50 -3.75
CA PHE A 35 -9.74 1.33 -3.50
C PHE A 35 -10.38 0.10 -4.14
N SER A 36 -9.85 -0.31 -5.30
CA SER A 36 -10.36 -1.47 -6.04
C SER A 36 -9.40 -2.64 -5.96
N ARG A 37 -9.92 -3.82 -5.61
CA ARG A 37 -9.19 -5.09 -5.66
C ARG A 37 -9.02 -5.62 -7.08
N ASN A 38 -9.73 -5.06 -8.04
CA ASN A 38 -9.57 -5.41 -9.45
C ASN A 38 -8.35 -4.71 -10.05
N TYR A 39 -7.83 -3.66 -9.41
CA TYR A 39 -6.58 -3.03 -9.84
C TYR A 39 -5.40 -3.99 -9.66
N ARG A 40 -4.52 -3.98 -10.67
CA ARG A 40 -3.20 -4.64 -10.62
C ARG A 40 -2.26 -3.86 -9.70
N ILE A 41 -1.21 -4.51 -9.22
CA ILE A 41 -0.15 -3.84 -8.46
C ILE A 41 0.48 -2.76 -9.34
N GLY A 42 0.52 -1.51 -8.84
CA GLY A 42 0.99 -0.35 -9.59
C GLY A 42 -0.11 0.42 -10.32
N GLU A 43 -1.32 -0.13 -10.43
CA GLU A 43 -2.47 0.47 -11.11
C GLU A 43 -3.38 1.21 -10.11
N GLY A 44 -3.76 2.45 -10.44
CA GLY A 44 -4.60 3.30 -9.59
C GLY A 44 -4.02 3.45 -8.19
N THR A 45 -4.79 3.02 -7.18
CA THR A 45 -4.39 3.08 -5.76
C THR A 45 -3.69 1.81 -5.27
N ARG A 46 -3.65 0.73 -6.05
CA ARG A 46 -3.09 -0.56 -5.61
C ARG A 46 -1.57 -0.57 -5.74
N ILE A 47 -0.90 -1.01 -4.69
CA ILE A 47 0.55 -1.06 -4.58
C ILE A 47 0.99 -2.42 -4.03
N ALA A 48 2.27 -2.74 -4.18
CA ALA A 48 2.89 -3.84 -3.45
C ALA A 48 3.51 -3.30 -2.15
N ARG A 49 3.55 -4.16 -1.12
CA ARG A 49 4.19 -3.86 0.16
C ARG A 49 5.66 -3.45 -0.02
N ASP A 50 6.39 -4.21 -0.84
CA ASP A 50 7.83 -4.04 -1.09
C ASP A 50 8.10 -3.24 -2.38
N GLN A 51 7.09 -2.54 -2.90
CA GLN A 51 7.28 -1.59 -3.99
C GLN A 51 8.02 -0.36 -3.48
N ALA A 52 8.93 0.17 -4.30
CA ALA A 52 9.58 1.45 -4.03
C ALA A 52 8.54 2.54 -3.74
N ALA A 53 8.86 3.39 -2.78
CA ALA A 53 8.04 4.52 -2.39
C ALA A 53 7.67 5.39 -3.61
N CYS A 54 6.41 5.79 -3.68
CA CYS A 54 5.96 6.73 -4.71
C CYS A 54 6.49 8.14 -4.42
N ALA A 55 6.43 9.04 -5.41
CA ALA A 55 6.83 10.44 -5.24
C ALA A 55 6.05 11.19 -4.14
N ALA A 56 4.85 10.70 -3.79
CA ALA A 56 4.02 11.24 -2.72
C ALA A 56 4.27 10.55 -1.36
N PHE A 57 5.42 9.91 -1.19
CA PHE A 57 5.79 9.22 0.03
C PHE A 57 5.96 10.20 1.19
N GLU A 58 5.33 9.86 2.30
CA GLU A 58 5.43 10.60 3.55
C GLU A 58 5.70 9.56 4.65
N LYS A 59 6.83 9.68 5.33
CA LYS A 59 7.22 8.72 6.37
C LYS A 59 6.18 8.73 7.49
N ARG A 60 5.80 7.55 7.99
CA ARG A 60 4.93 7.46 9.16
C ARG A 60 5.67 8.01 10.39
N GLU A 61 5.08 8.96 11.11
CA GLU A 61 5.60 9.40 12.41
C GLU A 61 5.71 8.19 13.35
N GLY A 62 6.90 7.99 13.94
CA GLY A 62 7.17 6.92 14.90
C GLY A 62 7.82 5.63 14.35
N SER A 63 8.21 5.57 13.08
CA SER A 63 9.14 4.53 12.60
C SER A 63 10.58 5.01 12.73
N ASP A 64 11.16 4.78 13.91
CA ASP A 64 12.62 4.82 14.14
C ASP A 64 13.29 3.63 13.43
#